data_AF-U1N2A4-F1
#
_entry.id   AF-U1N2A4-F1
#
_cell.length_a   1.000
_cell.length_b   1.000
_cell.length_c   1.000
_cell.angle_alpha   90.00
_cell.angle_beta   90.00
_cell.angle_gamma   90.00
#
_symmetry.space_group_name_H-M   'P 1'
#
loop_
_entity.id
_entity.type
_entity.pdbx_description
1 polymer ?
#
loop_
_entity_poly.entity_id
_entity_poly.type
_entity_poly.pdbx_seq_one_letter_code
_entity_poly.pdbx_strand_id
1 'polypeptide(L)'
;MSNTHAHDFTGDITLNGGEETPISVVDAENVHFRRNSVTGNVKLVNPEYVFSSQRPTDQAVQSDDIETTVSGSIEDIYVPHNGIEGTVIIDGAEDVYIEPNAISGNIEIVGEEQLFYTQLTDSPYGHGVYDAHGVGWKRSVSVSDPKHGVSVTGGRCTAEITDVTADIEVIVSGWNNTVDITGRTATVTVYLLGSQNTVRTSPYITIETDTQAGIENTIEQEPVPASDIIETTREEAYTGHLLGRDTVTFQEPATDKDYCPNCGANANAVITRRQEDTFFITNTPVYRFDAGGSSYECENCSPIAVPEIQLSEEERKQVLG
;
A
#
# COMPACT_ATOMS: atom_id res chain seq x y z
N MET A 1 -45.04 23.22 2.29
CA MET A 1 -45.10 21.88 2.89
C MET A 1 -44.09 21.07 2.09
N SER A 2 -42.83 21.01 2.53
CA SER A 2 -41.87 20.04 1.96
C SER A 2 -42.38 18.67 2.33
N ASN A 3 -42.53 17.80 1.33
CA ASN A 3 -42.74 16.39 1.57
C ASN A 3 -41.36 15.77 1.75
N THR A 4 -40.82 15.81 2.97
CA THR A 4 -39.59 15.10 3.27
C THR A 4 -39.78 13.61 2.93
N HIS A 5 -38.91 13.10 2.06
CA HIS A 5 -38.87 11.71 1.67
C HIS A 5 -38.21 10.90 2.79
N ALA A 6 -38.83 9.79 3.21
CA ALA A 6 -38.27 8.90 4.22
C ALA A 6 -38.03 7.52 3.63
N HIS A 7 -36.79 7.04 3.75
CA HIS A 7 -36.36 5.72 3.31
C HIS A 7 -35.85 4.91 4.51
N ASP A 8 -36.29 3.66 4.57
CA ASP A 8 -35.91 2.69 5.59
C ASP A 8 -35.18 1.53 4.91
N PHE A 9 -33.93 1.28 5.31
CA PHE A 9 -33.04 0.29 4.71
C PHE A 9 -32.43 -0.66 5.74
N THR A 10 -31.91 -1.78 5.26
CA THR A 10 -31.21 -2.78 6.08
C THR A 10 -29.97 -3.29 5.36
N GLY A 11 -28.86 -3.40 6.09
CA GLY A 11 -27.56 -3.83 5.55
C GLY A 11 -26.86 -2.74 4.75
N ASP A 12 -26.00 -3.14 3.81
CA ASP A 12 -25.21 -2.24 2.97
C ASP A 12 -26.08 -1.46 1.97
N ILE A 13 -25.88 -0.14 1.90
CA ILE A 13 -26.51 0.73 0.90
C ILE A 13 -25.50 1.60 0.15
N THR A 14 -25.92 2.09 -1.00
CA THR A 14 -25.14 3.04 -1.81
C THR A 14 -25.98 4.28 -2.06
N LEU A 15 -25.46 5.46 -1.71
CA LEU A 15 -26.09 6.75 -1.99
C LEU A 15 -25.53 7.31 -3.29
N ASN A 16 -26.24 7.12 -4.40
CA ASN A 16 -25.76 7.39 -5.75
C ASN A 16 -26.47 8.57 -6.44
N GLY A 17 -27.17 9.41 -5.68
CA GLY A 17 -27.75 10.67 -6.18
C GLY A 17 -29.18 10.51 -6.67
N GLY A 18 -29.85 9.45 -6.27
CA GLY A 18 -31.30 9.29 -6.46
C GLY A 18 -32.12 10.08 -5.44
N GLU A 19 -31.50 10.50 -4.34
CA GLU A 19 -32.08 11.21 -3.23
C GLU A 19 -32.04 12.73 -3.43
N GLU A 20 -33.09 13.43 -3.01
CA GLU A 20 -33.12 14.89 -3.04
C GLU A 20 -32.34 15.46 -1.86
N THR A 21 -31.36 16.32 -2.13
CA THR A 21 -30.56 16.99 -1.09
C THR A 21 -31.26 18.24 -0.53
N PRO A 22 -31.11 18.58 0.75
CA PRO A 22 -30.22 17.95 1.74
C PRO A 22 -30.67 16.57 2.21
N ILE A 23 -29.70 15.65 2.36
CA ILE A 23 -29.92 14.27 2.84
C ILE A 23 -29.49 14.18 4.31
N SER A 24 -30.32 13.56 5.15
CA SER A 24 -29.96 13.14 6.50
C SER A 24 -29.90 11.62 6.57
N VAL A 25 -28.78 11.09 7.04
CA VAL A 25 -28.56 9.69 7.37
C VAL A 25 -28.53 9.56 8.89
N VAL A 26 -29.22 8.55 9.43
CA VAL A 26 -29.32 8.31 10.87
C VAL A 26 -28.86 6.90 11.22
N ASP A 27 -28.01 6.79 12.25
CA ASP A 27 -27.59 5.56 12.93
C ASP A 27 -27.05 4.46 11.99
N ALA A 28 -26.14 4.82 11.06
CA ALA A 28 -25.44 3.84 10.22
C ALA A 28 -24.16 3.34 10.92
N GLU A 29 -23.82 2.04 10.87
CA GLU A 29 -22.58 1.57 11.49
C GLU A 29 -21.37 2.22 10.82
N ASN A 30 -21.24 2.13 9.49
CA ASN A 30 -20.11 2.71 8.75
C ASN A 30 -20.56 3.62 7.60
N VAL A 31 -19.84 4.74 7.39
CA VAL A 31 -20.06 5.62 6.24
C VAL A 31 -18.74 5.86 5.49
N HIS A 32 -18.72 5.49 4.22
CA HIS A 32 -17.56 5.61 3.33
C HIS A 32 -17.79 6.70 2.28
N PHE A 33 -17.08 7.81 2.40
CA PHE A 33 -17.01 8.86 1.38
C PHE A 33 -15.82 8.60 0.46
N ARG A 34 -16.09 8.15 -0.76
CA ARG A 34 -15.05 7.92 -1.77
C ARG A 34 -14.58 9.23 -2.42
N ARG A 35 -13.44 9.21 -3.09
CA ARG A 35 -12.90 10.38 -3.80
C ARG A 35 -13.92 11.02 -4.77
N ASN A 36 -14.09 12.34 -4.66
CA ASN A 36 -15.12 13.16 -5.31
C ASN A 36 -16.55 12.62 -5.15
N SER A 37 -16.92 12.15 -3.96
CA SER A 37 -18.26 11.62 -3.70
C SER A 37 -19.31 12.70 -3.48
N VAL A 38 -18.94 13.83 -2.87
CA VAL A 38 -19.87 14.91 -2.51
C VAL A 38 -19.38 16.25 -3.08
N THR A 39 -20.19 16.89 -3.92
CA THR A 39 -19.87 18.22 -4.48
C THR A 39 -20.30 19.37 -3.57
N GLY A 40 -21.14 19.11 -2.56
CA GLY A 40 -21.55 20.07 -1.54
C GLY A 40 -20.85 19.85 -0.18
N ASN A 41 -21.59 20.10 0.91
CA ASN A 41 -21.07 20.07 2.27
C ASN A 41 -21.39 18.75 2.98
N VAL A 42 -20.58 18.37 3.97
CA VAL A 42 -20.85 17.25 4.87
C VAL A 42 -20.85 17.73 6.31
N LYS A 43 -21.87 17.31 7.07
CA LYS A 43 -21.94 17.49 8.51
C LYS A 43 -21.99 16.13 9.18
N LEU A 44 -21.08 15.87 10.11
CA LEU A 44 -21.08 14.69 10.97
C LEU A 44 -21.52 15.10 12.37
N VAL A 45 -22.48 14.38 12.94
CA VAL A 45 -23.05 14.64 14.27
C VAL A 45 -22.92 13.36 15.09
N ASN A 46 -22.20 13.46 16.22
CA ASN A 46 -21.88 12.39 17.15
C ASN A 46 -21.34 11.08 16.50
N PRO A 47 -20.37 11.13 15.57
CA PRO A 47 -19.75 9.89 15.11
C PRO A 47 -18.87 9.28 16.22
N GLU A 48 -18.72 7.96 16.32
CA GLU A 48 -17.73 7.40 17.24
C GLU A 48 -16.31 7.71 16.74
N TYR A 49 -15.95 7.21 15.56
CA TYR A 49 -14.64 7.40 14.96
C TYR A 49 -14.72 8.06 13.59
N VAL A 50 -13.84 9.04 13.34
CA VAL A 50 -13.68 9.66 12.02
C VAL A 50 -12.26 9.47 11.53
N PHE A 51 -12.11 8.81 10.39
CA PHE A 51 -10.85 8.60 9.67
C PHE A 51 -10.84 9.48 8.43
N SER A 52 -10.10 10.59 8.46
CA SER A 52 -10.17 11.60 7.40
C SER A 52 -8.82 11.95 6.79
N SER A 53 -8.79 11.97 5.46
CA SER A 53 -7.73 12.56 4.65
C SER A 53 -7.97 14.02 4.28
N GLN A 54 -9.13 14.59 4.63
CA GLN A 54 -9.51 15.97 4.35
C GLN A 54 -9.75 16.76 5.62
N ARG A 55 -9.29 18.02 5.61
CA ARG A 55 -9.36 18.89 6.78
C ARG A 55 -10.81 19.22 7.14
N PRO A 56 -11.26 18.92 8.37
CA PRO A 56 -12.49 19.48 8.89
C PRO A 56 -12.39 21.02 8.96
N THR A 57 -13.49 21.70 8.66
CA THR A 57 -13.59 23.16 8.68
C THR A 57 -14.21 23.64 9.98
N ASP A 58 -13.75 24.79 10.48
CA ASP A 58 -14.36 25.47 11.64
C ASP A 58 -15.70 26.17 11.29
N GLN A 59 -16.13 26.09 10.03
CA GLN A 59 -17.37 26.71 9.56
C GLN A 59 -18.54 25.75 9.73
N ALA A 60 -19.57 26.21 10.44
CA ALA A 60 -20.81 25.48 10.56
C ALA A 60 -21.47 25.29 9.19
N VAL A 61 -21.74 24.04 8.84
CA VAL A 61 -22.55 23.67 7.68
C VAL A 61 -24.00 23.98 8.02
N GLN A 62 -24.64 24.78 7.18
CA GLN A 62 -26.05 25.12 7.35
C GLN A 62 -26.90 23.86 7.13
N SER A 63 -27.71 23.52 8.13
CA SER A 63 -28.77 22.53 8.00
C SER A 63 -29.99 23.23 7.41
N ASP A 64 -30.04 23.30 6.08
CA ASP A 64 -31.27 23.65 5.37
C ASP A 64 -32.37 22.61 5.68
N ASP A 65 -33.62 22.90 5.33
CA ASP A 65 -34.73 21.95 5.52
C ASP A 65 -34.41 20.61 4.82
N ILE A 66 -34.44 19.51 5.57
CA ILE A 66 -34.09 18.18 5.05
C ILE A 66 -35.16 17.70 4.06
N GLU A 67 -34.71 17.37 2.84
CA GLU A 67 -35.59 16.86 1.79
C GLU A 67 -35.64 15.33 1.82
N THR A 68 -34.55 14.65 2.18
CA THR A 68 -34.51 13.18 2.28
C THR A 68 -33.93 12.71 3.61
N THR A 69 -34.61 11.79 4.28
CA THR A 69 -34.11 11.06 5.45
C THR A 69 -33.92 9.58 5.11
N VAL A 70 -32.73 9.08 5.40
CA VAL A 70 -32.27 7.70 5.22
C VAL A 70 -32.00 7.13 6.62
N SER A 71 -32.67 6.03 6.96
CA SER A 71 -32.60 5.42 8.29
C SER A 71 -32.81 3.91 8.20
N GLY A 72 -32.71 3.21 9.33
CA GLY A 72 -33.02 1.78 9.44
C GLY A 72 -31.93 1.03 10.20
N SER A 73 -31.73 -0.25 9.88
CA SER A 73 -30.61 -1.05 10.41
C SER A 73 -29.51 -1.12 9.37
N ILE A 74 -28.86 0.02 9.14
CA ILE A 74 -27.87 0.21 8.09
C ILE A 74 -26.50 -0.20 8.64
N GLU A 75 -25.89 -1.20 8.00
CA GLU A 75 -24.52 -1.62 8.32
C GLU A 75 -23.56 -0.61 7.65
N ASP A 76 -23.44 -0.66 6.32
CA ASP A 76 -22.51 0.22 5.60
C ASP A 76 -23.21 1.16 4.62
N ILE A 77 -22.73 2.40 4.53
CA ILE A 77 -23.07 3.35 3.47
C ILE A 77 -21.86 3.60 2.61
N TYR A 78 -22.02 3.37 1.31
CA TYR A 78 -21.01 3.69 0.31
C TYR A 78 -21.47 4.90 -0.51
N VAL A 79 -20.77 6.03 -0.41
CA VAL A 79 -20.98 7.19 -1.29
C VAL A 79 -19.95 7.11 -2.43
N PRO A 80 -20.36 6.71 -3.64
CA PRO A 80 -19.46 6.53 -4.75
C PRO A 80 -19.01 7.87 -5.33
N HIS A 81 -18.10 7.81 -6.30
CA HIS A 81 -17.71 8.96 -7.11
C HIS A 81 -18.93 9.65 -7.76
N ASN A 82 -19.01 10.98 -7.65
CA ASN A 82 -20.16 11.81 -8.02
C ASN A 82 -21.48 11.30 -7.44
N GLY A 83 -21.45 10.77 -6.22
CA GLY A 83 -22.60 10.17 -5.57
C GLY A 83 -23.65 11.20 -5.18
N ILE A 84 -23.26 12.36 -4.63
CA ILE A 84 -24.22 13.31 -4.06
C ILE A 84 -23.89 14.75 -4.50
N GLU A 85 -24.91 15.43 -5.04
CA GLU A 85 -24.88 16.85 -5.35
C GLU A 85 -25.64 17.66 -4.30
N GLY A 86 -24.95 18.15 -3.26
CA GLY A 86 -25.56 18.98 -2.22
C GLY A 86 -25.05 18.65 -0.82
N THR A 87 -25.84 18.96 0.20
CA THR A 87 -25.47 18.78 1.61
C THR A 87 -25.88 17.40 2.13
N VAL A 88 -24.99 16.74 2.87
CA VAL A 88 -25.25 15.48 3.58
C VAL A 88 -25.01 15.68 5.06
N ILE A 89 -25.93 15.18 5.88
CA ILE A 89 -25.83 15.14 7.34
C ILE A 89 -25.81 13.67 7.76
N ILE A 90 -24.75 13.25 8.45
CA ILE A 90 -24.63 11.93 9.07
C ILE A 90 -24.78 12.12 10.57
N ASP A 91 -25.79 11.50 11.18
CA ASP A 91 -26.08 11.57 12.61
C ASP A 91 -25.96 10.18 13.25
N GLY A 92 -25.09 10.04 14.25
CA GLY A 92 -24.92 8.82 15.04
C GLY A 92 -24.23 7.67 14.31
N ALA A 93 -23.31 7.94 13.37
CA ALA A 93 -22.55 6.87 12.75
C ALA A 93 -21.48 6.28 13.69
N GLU A 94 -21.21 4.98 13.65
CA GLU A 94 -20.07 4.43 14.43
C GLU A 94 -18.76 4.92 13.78
N ASP A 95 -18.46 4.50 12.56
CA ASP A 95 -17.24 4.89 11.85
C ASP A 95 -17.51 5.69 10.57
N VAL A 96 -16.74 6.76 10.35
CA VAL A 96 -16.78 7.54 9.11
C VAL A 96 -15.41 7.58 8.45
N TYR A 97 -15.35 7.20 7.18
CA TYR A 97 -14.13 7.14 6.38
C TYR A 97 -14.20 8.16 5.24
N ILE A 98 -13.30 9.15 5.26
CA ILE A 98 -13.25 10.24 4.26
C ILE A 98 -11.98 10.11 3.44
N GLU A 99 -12.14 9.59 2.21
CA GLU A 99 -11.05 9.49 1.24
C GLU A 99 -10.49 10.86 0.82
N PRO A 100 -9.30 10.90 0.21
CA PRO A 100 -8.70 12.16 -0.24
C PRO A 100 -9.58 12.81 -1.30
N ASN A 101 -9.87 14.11 -1.15
CA ASN A 101 -10.73 14.88 -2.06
C ASN A 101 -12.14 14.27 -2.24
N ALA A 102 -12.67 13.58 -1.23
CA ALA A 102 -14.04 13.06 -1.24
C ALA A 102 -15.10 14.16 -1.29
N ILE A 103 -14.89 15.26 -0.56
CA ILE A 103 -15.86 16.33 -0.32
C ILE A 103 -15.29 17.64 -0.87
N SER A 104 -16.06 18.31 -1.74
CA SER A 104 -15.64 19.58 -2.37
C SER A 104 -15.99 20.82 -1.52
N GLY A 105 -17.02 20.72 -0.68
CA GLY A 105 -17.46 21.78 0.22
C GLY A 105 -16.84 21.69 1.61
N ASN A 106 -17.52 22.28 2.59
CA ASN A 106 -17.11 22.27 3.99
C ASN A 106 -17.42 20.92 4.65
N ILE A 107 -16.55 20.54 5.60
CA ILE A 107 -16.71 19.35 6.46
C ILE A 107 -16.86 19.86 7.89
N GLU A 108 -18.04 19.78 8.47
CA GLU A 108 -18.27 20.05 9.90
C GLU A 108 -18.35 18.72 10.65
N ILE A 109 -17.65 18.62 11.78
CA ILE A 109 -17.73 17.47 12.69
C ILE A 109 -18.11 18.01 14.06
N VAL A 110 -19.13 17.40 14.67
CA VAL A 110 -19.64 17.80 15.98
C VAL A 110 -19.81 16.56 16.85
N GLY A 111 -19.07 16.50 17.97
CA GLY A 111 -19.31 15.50 19.01
C GLY A 111 -18.68 14.14 18.72
N GLU A 112 -17.63 14.09 17.90
CA GLU A 112 -16.88 12.87 17.64
C GLU A 112 -16.21 12.32 18.90
N GLU A 113 -16.15 11.00 19.08
CA GLU A 113 -15.33 10.44 20.17
C GLU A 113 -13.84 10.55 19.85
N GLN A 114 -13.44 10.20 18.63
CA GLN A 114 -12.06 10.36 18.16
C GLN A 114 -11.97 10.73 16.66
N LEU A 115 -11.05 11.65 16.36
CA LEU A 115 -10.69 12.06 15.00
C LEU A 115 -9.25 11.61 14.67
N PHE A 116 -9.11 10.75 13.67
CA PHE A 116 -7.84 10.41 13.02
C PHE A 116 -7.73 11.20 11.73
N TYR A 117 -6.90 12.24 11.75
CA TYR A 117 -6.77 13.16 10.63
C TYR A 117 -5.32 13.29 10.16
N THR A 118 -5.12 13.21 8.86
CA THR A 118 -3.88 13.61 8.20
C THR A 118 -4.22 14.27 6.88
N GLN A 119 -3.82 15.54 6.71
CA GLN A 119 -4.00 16.25 5.45
C GLN A 119 -3.19 15.54 4.37
N LEU A 120 -3.84 15.17 3.29
CA LEU A 120 -3.11 14.81 2.07
C LEU A 120 -2.82 16.03 1.23
N THR A 121 -1.57 16.13 0.79
CA THR A 121 -1.21 16.91 -0.40
C THR A 121 -1.76 16.20 -1.63
N ASP A 122 -2.13 16.97 -2.67
CA ASP A 122 -2.66 16.39 -3.89
C ASP A 122 -1.73 15.27 -4.43
N SER A 123 -2.31 14.10 -4.70
CA SER A 123 -1.61 12.99 -5.35
C SER A 123 -0.87 13.49 -6.59
N PRO A 124 0.43 13.20 -6.74
CA PRO A 124 1.22 13.67 -7.88
C PRO A 124 0.75 13.11 -9.23
N TYR A 125 -0.12 12.09 -9.22
CA TYR A 125 -0.53 11.32 -10.39
C TYR A 125 -1.82 11.82 -11.07
N GLY A 126 -2.48 12.84 -10.51
CA GLY A 126 -3.74 13.35 -11.07
C GLY A 126 -4.91 12.42 -10.76
N HIS A 127 -6.00 13.00 -10.26
CA HIS A 127 -7.06 12.26 -9.60
C HIS A 127 -8.01 11.53 -10.58
N GLY A 128 -8.47 10.32 -10.20
CA GLY A 128 -9.82 9.86 -10.52
C GLY A 128 -9.98 8.66 -11.44
N VAL A 129 -8.89 7.98 -11.85
CA VAL A 129 -8.99 6.73 -12.61
C VAL A 129 -8.24 5.63 -11.86
N TYR A 130 -8.98 4.76 -11.18
CA TYR A 130 -8.41 3.51 -10.68
C TYR A 130 -8.53 2.46 -11.78
N ASP A 131 -7.45 1.70 -12.01
CA ASP A 131 -7.49 0.55 -12.93
C ASP A 131 -8.38 -0.57 -12.36
N ALA A 132 -8.48 -0.64 -11.02
CA ALA A 132 -9.37 -1.55 -10.33
C ALA A 132 -9.86 -0.96 -9.00
N HIS A 133 -11.09 -1.31 -8.60
CA HIS A 133 -11.60 -0.95 -7.28
C HIS A 133 -12.52 -2.02 -6.69
N GLY A 134 -12.52 -2.13 -5.37
CA GLY A 134 -13.36 -3.03 -4.59
C GLY A 134 -14.11 -2.25 -3.53
N VAL A 135 -15.42 -2.40 -3.48
CA VAL A 135 -16.29 -1.69 -2.53
C VAL A 135 -17.27 -2.68 -1.92
N GLY A 136 -17.34 -2.73 -0.59
CA GLY A 136 -18.30 -3.57 0.15
C GLY A 136 -17.67 -4.41 1.26
N TRP A 137 -18.45 -5.35 1.80
CA TRP A 137 -17.97 -6.38 2.71
C TRP A 137 -17.37 -7.60 1.99
N LYS A 138 -16.20 -8.07 2.45
CA LYS A 138 -15.54 -9.30 1.97
C LYS A 138 -15.41 -9.40 0.46
N ARG A 139 -15.11 -8.27 -0.19
CA ARG A 139 -14.88 -8.23 -1.64
C ARG A 139 -13.46 -8.66 -1.95
N SER A 140 -13.25 -9.14 -3.17
CA SER A 140 -11.94 -9.48 -3.69
C SER A 140 -11.74 -8.79 -5.02
N VAL A 141 -10.57 -8.19 -5.20
CA VAL A 141 -10.15 -7.51 -6.42
C VAL A 141 -8.80 -8.07 -6.84
N SER A 142 -8.62 -8.29 -8.13
CA SER A 142 -7.32 -8.68 -8.68
C SER A 142 -7.05 -7.87 -9.94
N VAL A 143 -5.84 -7.33 -10.07
CA VAL A 143 -5.40 -6.54 -11.21
C VAL A 143 -3.92 -6.79 -11.46
N SER A 144 -3.56 -6.93 -12.75
CA SER A 144 -2.18 -7.09 -13.18
C SER A 144 -1.74 -5.84 -13.93
N ASP A 145 -0.53 -5.36 -13.60
CA ASP A 145 0.15 -4.22 -14.19
C ASP A 145 -0.70 -2.92 -14.28
N PRO A 146 -1.32 -2.45 -13.18
CA PRO A 146 -2.06 -1.19 -13.16
C PRO A 146 -1.14 0.00 -13.47
N LYS A 147 -1.71 1.08 -14.02
CA LYS A 147 -0.96 2.26 -14.48
C LYS A 147 -1.30 3.54 -13.73
N HIS A 148 -2.34 3.53 -12.92
CA HIS A 148 -2.86 4.69 -12.21
C HIS A 148 -3.03 4.37 -10.73
N GLY A 149 -3.79 3.32 -10.41
CA GLY A 149 -4.01 2.98 -9.01
C GLY A 149 -5.12 1.98 -8.73
N VAL A 150 -5.22 1.59 -7.46
CA VAL A 150 -6.19 0.62 -6.94
C VAL A 150 -6.83 1.15 -5.67
N SER A 151 -8.14 0.97 -5.53
CA SER A 151 -8.91 1.41 -4.35
C SER A 151 -9.67 0.25 -3.73
N VAL A 152 -9.56 0.09 -2.41
CA VAL A 152 -10.31 -0.89 -1.61
C VAL A 152 -11.04 -0.15 -0.51
N THR A 153 -12.37 -0.22 -0.51
CA THR A 153 -13.24 0.48 0.44
C THR A 153 -14.21 -0.49 1.09
N GLY A 154 -14.30 -0.50 2.42
CA GLY A 154 -15.24 -1.32 3.19
C GLY A 154 -14.55 -2.21 4.21
N GLY A 155 -15.18 -3.34 4.55
CA GLY A 155 -14.70 -4.25 5.58
C GLY A 155 -14.23 -5.60 5.05
N ARG A 156 -13.07 -6.08 5.54
CA ARG A 156 -12.53 -7.42 5.24
C ARG A 156 -12.33 -7.73 3.76
N CYS A 157 -12.06 -6.72 2.95
CA CYS A 157 -11.75 -6.89 1.54
C CYS A 157 -10.32 -7.39 1.32
N THR A 158 -10.11 -7.97 0.14
CA THR A 158 -8.80 -8.43 -0.34
C THR A 158 -8.50 -7.81 -1.69
N ALA A 159 -7.25 -7.40 -1.92
CA ALA A 159 -6.79 -6.99 -3.24
C ALA A 159 -5.44 -7.63 -3.58
N GLU A 160 -5.36 -8.24 -4.76
CA GLU A 160 -4.13 -8.77 -5.33
C GLU A 160 -3.70 -7.89 -6.51
N ILE A 161 -2.58 -7.19 -6.35
CA ILE A 161 -2.02 -6.29 -7.36
C ILE A 161 -0.72 -6.93 -7.85
N THR A 162 -0.69 -7.44 -9.08
CA THR A 162 0.47 -8.18 -9.60
C THR A 162 1.17 -7.43 -10.71
N ASP A 163 2.44 -7.79 -10.96
CA ASP A 163 3.23 -7.29 -12.07
C ASP A 163 3.31 -5.76 -12.15
N VAL A 164 3.37 -5.07 -11.00
CA VAL A 164 3.47 -3.60 -10.97
C VAL A 164 4.81 -3.18 -11.57
N THR A 165 4.75 -2.42 -12.68
CA THR A 165 5.92 -1.88 -13.39
C THR A 165 5.98 -0.35 -13.44
N ALA A 166 4.91 0.31 -13.03
CA ALA A 166 4.81 1.77 -13.01
C ALA A 166 4.43 2.23 -11.61
N ASP A 167 4.73 3.49 -11.30
CA ASP A 167 4.30 4.08 -10.03
C ASP A 167 2.78 4.17 -9.97
N ILE A 168 2.19 3.79 -8.83
CA ILE A 168 0.74 3.74 -8.63
C ILE A 168 0.32 4.25 -7.25
N GLU A 169 -0.92 4.73 -7.17
CA GLU A 169 -1.61 5.06 -5.92
C GLU A 169 -2.46 3.87 -5.44
N VAL A 170 -2.34 3.50 -4.16
CA VAL A 170 -3.20 2.48 -3.53
C VAL A 170 -3.92 3.09 -2.33
N ILE A 171 -5.26 3.12 -2.40
CA ILE A 171 -6.11 3.58 -1.29
C ILE A 171 -6.77 2.38 -0.63
N VAL A 172 -6.61 2.28 0.69
CA VAL A 172 -7.27 1.28 1.53
C VAL A 172 -8.06 2.03 2.60
N SER A 173 -9.38 1.93 2.52
CA SER A 173 -10.34 2.65 3.36
C SER A 173 -11.32 1.68 4.02
N GLY A 174 -11.51 1.81 5.34
CA GLY A 174 -12.36 0.91 6.12
C GLY A 174 -11.57 0.08 7.12
N TRP A 175 -12.04 -1.14 7.38
CA TRP A 175 -11.44 -1.99 8.42
C TRP A 175 -11.06 -3.38 7.95
N ASN A 176 -9.94 -3.89 8.49
CA ASN A 176 -9.50 -5.27 8.33
C ASN A 176 -9.32 -5.70 6.86
N ASN A 177 -8.95 -4.77 5.98
CA ASN A 177 -8.67 -5.06 4.58
C ASN A 177 -7.24 -5.59 4.43
N THR A 178 -7.01 -6.45 3.42
CA THR A 178 -5.68 -6.96 3.08
C THR A 178 -5.37 -6.66 1.62
N VAL A 179 -4.20 -6.10 1.36
CA VAL A 179 -3.72 -5.82 -0.01
C VAL A 179 -2.34 -6.43 -0.17
N ASP A 180 -2.17 -7.29 -1.17
CA ASP A 180 -0.90 -7.90 -1.54
C ASP A 180 -0.44 -7.34 -2.89
N ILE A 181 0.78 -6.77 -2.93
CA ILE A 181 1.32 -6.05 -4.08
C ILE A 181 2.63 -6.71 -4.51
N THR A 182 2.68 -7.21 -5.74
CA THR A 182 3.89 -7.79 -6.33
C THR A 182 4.29 -7.01 -7.57
N GLY A 183 5.60 -6.81 -7.76
CA GLY A 183 6.12 -6.11 -8.92
C GLY A 183 7.62 -5.90 -8.83
N ARG A 184 8.15 -5.07 -9.72
CA ARG A 184 9.57 -4.73 -9.76
C ARG A 184 9.77 -3.27 -10.09
N THR A 185 10.69 -2.62 -9.39
CA THR A 185 11.22 -1.28 -9.73
C THR A 185 10.13 -0.21 -9.87
N ALA A 186 9.10 -0.26 -9.02
CA ALA A 186 8.02 0.72 -8.98
C ALA A 186 7.89 1.30 -7.58
N THR A 187 7.47 2.56 -7.51
CA THR A 187 7.08 3.22 -6.26
C THR A 187 5.57 3.12 -6.08
N VAL A 188 5.13 2.60 -4.93
CA VAL A 188 3.71 2.51 -4.58
C VAL A 188 3.43 3.48 -3.44
N THR A 189 2.59 4.47 -3.73
CA THR A 189 2.10 5.40 -2.71
C THR A 189 0.87 4.81 -2.04
N VAL A 190 0.98 4.51 -0.74
CA VAL A 190 -0.09 3.85 0.03
C VAL A 190 -0.80 4.84 0.94
N TYR A 191 -2.13 4.85 0.86
CA TYR A 191 -3.03 5.61 1.72
C TYR A 191 -3.87 4.66 2.58
N LEU A 192 -3.66 4.71 3.89
CA LEU A 192 -4.41 3.89 4.86
C LEU A 192 -5.36 4.76 5.68
N LEU A 193 -6.65 4.48 5.54
CA LEU A 193 -7.76 5.14 6.21
C LEU A 193 -8.57 4.09 6.98
N GLY A 194 -8.59 4.19 8.31
CA GLY A 194 -9.34 3.26 9.15
C GLY A 194 -8.47 2.34 9.99
N SER A 195 -8.94 1.12 10.24
CA SER A 195 -8.37 0.25 11.28
C SER A 195 -7.97 -1.14 10.77
N GLN A 196 -6.88 -1.68 11.33
CA GLN A 196 -6.47 -3.08 11.12
C GLN A 196 -6.24 -3.48 9.66
N ASN A 197 -5.98 -2.50 8.78
CA ASN A 197 -5.69 -2.77 7.38
C ASN A 197 -4.24 -3.24 7.22
N THR A 198 -4.01 -4.20 6.34
CA THR A 198 -2.68 -4.75 6.07
C THR A 198 -2.32 -4.57 4.60
N VAL A 199 -1.18 -3.96 4.32
CA VAL A 199 -0.59 -3.89 2.97
C VAL A 199 0.72 -4.65 2.98
N ARG A 200 0.84 -5.65 2.11
CA ARG A 200 2.07 -6.41 1.90
C ARG A 200 2.63 -6.11 0.53
N THR A 201 3.94 -5.94 0.43
CA THR A 201 4.60 -5.74 -0.86
C THR A 201 5.76 -6.70 -1.07
N SER A 202 6.03 -7.05 -2.32
CA SER A 202 7.22 -7.79 -2.70
C SER A 202 8.50 -6.96 -2.45
N PRO A 203 9.68 -7.60 -2.36
CA PRO A 203 10.93 -6.93 -1.95
C PRO A 203 11.40 -5.80 -2.87
N TYR A 204 10.89 -5.78 -4.11
CA TYR A 204 11.35 -4.88 -5.18
C TYR A 204 10.43 -3.69 -5.43
N ILE A 205 9.43 -3.50 -4.57
CA ILE A 205 8.54 -2.34 -4.58
C ILE A 205 9.03 -1.35 -3.54
N THR A 206 9.28 -0.12 -3.96
CA THR A 206 9.50 0.98 -3.03
C THR A 206 8.16 1.44 -2.49
N ILE A 207 7.98 1.43 -1.18
CA ILE A 207 6.76 1.97 -0.57
C ILE A 207 7.00 3.41 -0.15
N GLU A 208 6.19 4.32 -0.66
CA GLU A 208 6.04 5.66 -0.09
C GLU A 208 4.75 5.67 0.73
N THR A 209 4.89 5.69 2.06
CA THR A 209 3.72 5.87 2.92
C THR A 209 3.48 7.36 3.06
N ASP A 210 2.43 7.83 2.42
CA ASP A 210 2.08 9.25 2.44
C ASP A 210 1.08 9.56 3.57
N THR A 211 0.21 8.62 3.95
CA THR A 211 -0.70 8.82 5.10
C THR A 211 -1.17 7.54 5.79
N GLN A 212 -1.21 7.64 7.12
CA GLN A 212 -1.94 6.73 8.00
C GLN A 212 -2.91 7.55 8.87
N ALA A 213 -4.14 7.69 8.40
CA ALA A 213 -5.26 8.22 9.19
C ALA A 213 -6.00 7.02 9.78
N GLY A 214 -5.45 6.45 10.86
CA GLY A 214 -5.96 5.18 11.37
C GLY A 214 -5.19 4.56 12.53
N ILE A 215 -5.71 3.42 12.99
CA ILE A 215 -5.18 2.65 14.13
C ILE A 215 -4.86 1.22 13.70
N GLU A 216 -3.77 0.67 14.23
CA GLU A 216 -3.41 -0.76 14.03
C GLU A 216 -3.25 -1.18 12.55
N ASN A 217 -3.04 -0.23 11.64
CA ASN A 217 -2.70 -0.56 10.25
C ASN A 217 -1.24 -1.03 10.16
N THR A 218 -0.99 -1.98 9.26
CA THR A 218 0.34 -2.59 9.08
C THR A 218 0.75 -2.50 7.62
N ILE A 219 1.99 -2.07 7.37
CA ILE A 219 2.64 -2.17 6.07
C ILE A 219 3.85 -3.10 6.24
N GLU A 220 3.87 -4.17 5.47
CA GLU A 220 4.94 -5.18 5.48
C GLU A 220 5.57 -5.24 4.10
N GLN A 221 6.91 -5.25 4.04
CA GLN A 221 7.63 -5.55 2.80
C GLN A 221 8.32 -6.90 2.98
N GLU A 222 8.14 -7.79 2.02
CA GLU A 222 8.86 -9.05 1.99
C GLU A 222 10.37 -8.80 1.91
N PRO A 223 11.19 -9.56 2.64
CA PRO A 223 12.64 -9.43 2.55
C PRO A 223 13.14 -9.89 1.19
N VAL A 224 14.19 -9.24 0.66
CA VAL A 224 14.90 -9.72 -0.52
C VAL A 224 15.39 -11.14 -0.23
N PRO A 225 15.09 -12.14 -1.07
CA PRO A 225 15.60 -13.49 -0.85
C PRO A 225 17.09 -13.56 -1.20
N ALA A 226 17.87 -14.30 -0.41
CA ALA A 226 19.31 -14.46 -0.67
C ALA A 226 19.61 -15.07 -2.04
N SER A 227 18.69 -15.88 -2.60
CA SER A 227 18.80 -16.43 -3.95
C SER A 227 18.96 -15.35 -5.02
N ASP A 228 18.34 -14.19 -4.83
CA ASP A 228 18.25 -13.17 -5.86
C ASP A 228 19.52 -12.30 -5.93
N ILE A 229 20.42 -12.48 -4.96
CA ILE A 229 21.75 -11.86 -4.96
C ILE A 229 22.89 -12.88 -5.15
N ILE A 230 22.56 -14.17 -5.36
CA ILE A 230 23.52 -15.23 -5.69
C ILE A 230 23.67 -15.32 -7.22
N GLU A 231 24.89 -15.14 -7.70
CA GLU A 231 25.25 -15.32 -9.12
C GLU A 231 25.55 -16.78 -9.43
N THR A 232 26.25 -17.46 -8.51
CA THR A 232 26.71 -18.84 -8.71
C THR A 232 26.69 -19.57 -7.39
N THR A 233 25.86 -20.61 -7.32
CA THR A 233 25.80 -21.53 -6.19
C THR A 233 27.01 -22.46 -6.18
N ARG A 234 27.27 -23.10 -5.03
CA ARG A 234 28.36 -24.10 -4.91
C ARG A 234 28.21 -25.24 -5.93
N GLU A 235 26.98 -25.70 -6.15
CA GLU A 235 26.69 -26.84 -7.02
C GLU A 235 26.96 -26.49 -8.49
N GLU A 236 26.60 -25.28 -8.90
CA GLU A 236 26.95 -24.72 -10.22
C GLU A 236 28.45 -24.55 -10.37
N ALA A 237 29.12 -23.99 -9.37
CA ALA A 237 30.58 -23.80 -9.39
C ALA A 237 31.36 -25.13 -9.47
N TYR A 238 30.80 -26.24 -9.01
CA TYR A 238 31.43 -27.56 -9.11
C TYR A 238 31.12 -28.27 -10.44
N THR A 239 30.13 -27.80 -11.18
CA THR A 239 29.69 -28.43 -12.42
C THR A 239 30.72 -28.25 -13.53
N GLY A 240 31.12 -29.35 -14.18
CA GLY A 240 32.09 -29.34 -15.29
C GLY A 240 33.52 -29.69 -14.87
N HIS A 241 33.79 -29.80 -13.57
CA HIS A 241 35.11 -30.16 -13.03
C HIS A 241 35.25 -31.69 -12.92
N LEU A 242 35.65 -32.35 -14.02
CA LEU A 242 35.67 -33.82 -14.12
C LEU A 242 36.90 -34.48 -13.49
N LEU A 243 38.10 -33.92 -13.65
CA LEU A 243 39.32 -34.46 -13.05
C LEU A 243 40.41 -33.39 -13.03
N GLY A 244 40.91 -33.03 -11.85
CA GLY A 244 42.01 -32.08 -11.72
C GLY A 244 41.85 -31.14 -10.54
N ARG A 245 42.83 -30.26 -10.37
CA ARG A 245 42.82 -29.18 -9.38
C ARG A 245 42.32 -27.91 -10.05
N ASP A 246 41.27 -27.32 -9.51
CA ASP A 246 40.70 -26.06 -9.97
C ASP A 246 40.36 -25.16 -8.79
N THR A 247 40.42 -23.86 -9.04
CA THR A 247 39.93 -22.83 -8.11
C THR A 247 38.53 -22.44 -8.53
N VAL A 248 37.58 -22.57 -7.62
CA VAL A 248 36.17 -22.26 -7.85
C VAL A 248 35.71 -21.14 -6.91
N THR A 249 34.80 -20.31 -7.38
CA THR A 249 34.16 -19.24 -6.60
C THR A 249 32.66 -19.44 -6.61
N PHE A 250 32.03 -19.32 -5.44
CA PHE A 250 30.59 -19.48 -5.28
C PHE A 250 30.07 -18.64 -4.11
N GLN A 251 28.76 -18.46 -4.05
CA GLN A 251 28.08 -17.74 -2.99
C GLN A 251 27.09 -18.66 -2.26
N GLU A 252 26.90 -18.40 -0.97
CA GLU A 252 25.93 -19.09 -0.12
C GLU A 252 25.24 -18.10 0.82
N PRO A 253 23.98 -18.33 1.22
CA PRO A 253 23.31 -17.52 2.22
C PRO A 253 24.07 -17.50 3.55
N ALA A 254 24.27 -16.31 4.11
CA ALA A 254 24.86 -16.09 5.42
C ALA A 254 23.75 -15.87 6.46
N THR A 255 23.00 -16.93 6.78
CA THR A 255 21.79 -16.85 7.62
C THR A 255 22.06 -16.47 9.08
N ASP A 256 23.31 -16.39 9.50
CA ASP A 256 23.77 -16.00 10.83
C ASP A 256 24.21 -14.53 10.90
N LYS A 257 23.77 -13.69 9.95
CA LYS A 257 24.15 -12.29 9.82
C LYS A 257 22.90 -11.42 9.63
N ASP A 258 22.67 -10.52 10.59
CA ASP A 258 21.58 -9.52 10.54
C ASP A 258 22.05 -8.16 9.97
N TYR A 259 23.34 -8.06 9.66
CA TYR A 259 23.98 -6.91 9.02
C TYR A 259 25.07 -7.41 8.08
N CYS A 260 25.37 -6.63 7.03
CA CYS A 260 26.41 -6.96 6.07
C CYS A 260 27.79 -6.57 6.59
N PRO A 261 28.72 -7.51 6.84
CA PRO A 261 30.07 -7.18 7.31
C PRO A 261 30.92 -6.35 6.33
N ASN A 262 30.55 -6.33 5.05
CA ASN A 262 31.32 -5.65 4.02
C ASN A 262 30.95 -4.16 3.91
N CYS A 263 29.66 -3.81 3.81
CA CYS A 263 29.22 -2.42 3.70
C CYS A 263 28.69 -1.82 5.01
N GLY A 264 28.49 -2.63 6.06
CA GLY A 264 27.98 -2.19 7.36
C GLY A 264 26.47 -1.88 7.40
N ALA A 265 25.75 -2.07 6.28
CA ALA A 265 24.30 -1.86 6.24
C ALA A 265 23.55 -3.00 6.95
N ASN A 266 22.44 -2.65 7.60
CA ASN A 266 21.41 -3.65 7.93
C ASN A 266 20.87 -4.21 6.62
N ALA A 267 20.71 -5.52 6.57
CA ALA A 267 20.40 -6.23 5.33
C ALA A 267 19.55 -7.46 5.66
N ASN A 268 18.50 -7.64 4.88
CA ASN A 268 17.63 -8.82 4.91
C ASN A 268 18.26 -9.99 4.13
N ALA A 269 19.10 -9.71 3.13
CA ALA A 269 19.78 -10.72 2.32
C ALA A 269 21.30 -10.56 2.45
N VAL A 270 21.95 -11.41 3.26
CA VAL A 270 23.42 -11.47 3.30
C VAL A 270 23.89 -12.78 2.70
N ILE A 271 24.88 -12.71 1.81
CA ILE A 271 25.56 -13.87 1.23
C ILE A 271 27.05 -13.82 1.53
N THR A 272 27.68 -14.98 1.59
CA THR A 272 29.13 -15.13 1.67
C THR A 272 29.65 -15.63 0.33
N ARG A 273 30.51 -14.85 -0.32
CA ARG A 273 31.32 -15.30 -1.44
C ARG A 273 32.54 -16.04 -0.90
N ARG A 274 32.75 -17.25 -1.42
CA ARG A 274 33.85 -18.15 -1.06
C ARG A 274 34.66 -18.47 -2.29
N GLN A 275 35.96 -18.65 -2.08
CA GLN A 275 36.87 -19.18 -3.06
C GLN A 275 37.49 -20.45 -2.48
N GLU A 276 37.45 -21.55 -3.22
CA GLU A 276 38.03 -22.82 -2.80
C GLU A 276 38.97 -23.34 -3.91
N ASP A 277 40.18 -23.74 -3.53
CA ASP A 277 41.12 -24.45 -4.41
C ASP A 277 41.03 -25.94 -4.11
N THR A 278 40.54 -26.72 -5.06
CA THR A 278 40.02 -28.07 -4.80
C THR A 278 40.40 -29.03 -5.93
N PHE A 279 40.75 -30.27 -5.56
CA PHE A 279 40.85 -31.39 -6.48
C PHE A 279 39.48 -32.03 -6.67
N PHE A 280 39.04 -32.14 -7.92
CA PHE A 280 37.76 -32.72 -8.30
C PHE A 280 37.94 -34.08 -8.96
N ILE A 281 36.97 -34.97 -8.71
CA ILE A 281 36.69 -36.17 -9.50
C ILE A 281 35.19 -36.18 -9.77
N THR A 282 34.80 -36.14 -11.05
CA THR A 282 33.40 -36.15 -11.52
C THR A 282 32.51 -35.13 -10.79
N ASN A 283 32.88 -33.85 -10.85
CA ASN A 283 32.22 -32.72 -10.17
C ASN A 283 32.21 -32.80 -8.62
N THR A 284 32.79 -33.84 -8.04
CA THR A 284 32.84 -34.03 -6.59
C THR A 284 34.19 -33.54 -6.07
N PRO A 285 34.21 -32.58 -5.12
CA PRO A 285 35.45 -32.17 -4.48
C PRO A 285 35.97 -33.31 -3.61
N VAL A 286 37.14 -33.87 -3.94
CA VAL A 286 37.75 -34.97 -3.17
C VAL A 286 38.86 -34.50 -2.23
N TYR A 287 39.44 -33.33 -2.48
CA TYR A 287 40.44 -32.73 -1.60
C TYR A 287 40.46 -31.20 -1.73
N ARG A 288 40.39 -30.47 -0.62
CA ARG A 288 40.48 -29.00 -0.59
C ARG A 288 41.88 -28.58 -0.16
N PHE A 289 42.60 -27.88 -1.03
CA PHE A 289 43.96 -27.37 -0.78
C PHE A 289 43.95 -26.08 0.02
N ASP A 290 43.07 -25.16 -0.35
CA ASP A 290 42.89 -23.88 0.33
C ASP A 290 41.41 -23.48 0.31
N ALA A 291 40.92 -22.99 1.43
CA ALA A 291 39.66 -22.29 1.51
C ALA A 291 40.05 -20.82 1.63
N GLY A 292 40.10 -20.12 0.50
CA GLY A 292 40.42 -18.70 0.46
C GLY A 292 39.52 -17.89 1.39
N GLY A 293 39.82 -16.60 1.53
CA GLY A 293 39.02 -15.71 2.36
C GLY A 293 37.54 -15.69 1.99
N SER A 294 36.69 -15.51 2.99
CA SER A 294 35.27 -15.21 2.79
C SER A 294 35.08 -13.70 2.65
N SER A 295 34.38 -13.27 1.60
CA SER A 295 33.83 -11.91 1.52
C SER A 295 32.31 -11.95 1.66
N TYR A 296 31.73 -10.90 2.20
CA TYR A 296 30.28 -10.80 2.37
C TYR A 296 29.71 -9.80 1.38
N GLU A 297 28.52 -10.07 0.88
CA GLU A 297 27.73 -9.18 0.03
C GLU A 297 26.30 -9.16 0.56
N CYS A 298 25.57 -8.09 0.27
CA CYS A 298 24.14 -8.00 0.57
C CYS A 298 23.37 -7.29 -0.54
N GLU A 299 22.05 -7.17 -0.42
CA GLU A 299 21.20 -6.46 -1.38
C GLU A 299 21.62 -4.99 -1.61
N ASN A 300 22.37 -4.38 -0.70
CA ASN A 300 22.82 -2.99 -0.82
C ASN A 300 24.20 -2.83 -1.48
N CYS A 301 25.03 -3.88 -1.52
CA CYS A 301 26.41 -3.80 -2.05
C CYS A 301 26.76 -4.92 -3.04
N SER A 302 25.86 -5.87 -3.26
CA SER A 302 26.02 -6.89 -4.28
C SER A 302 25.93 -6.24 -5.66
N PRO A 303 26.89 -6.51 -6.56
CA PRO A 303 26.84 -6.00 -7.92
C PRO A 303 25.66 -6.56 -8.74
N ILE A 304 24.98 -7.61 -8.25
CA ILE A 304 23.76 -8.15 -8.87
C ILE A 304 22.54 -7.29 -8.50
N ALA A 305 22.45 -6.90 -7.23
CA ALA A 305 21.31 -6.14 -6.70
C ALA A 305 21.40 -4.65 -7.06
N VAL A 306 22.62 -4.11 -7.04
CA VAL A 306 22.93 -2.75 -7.47
C VAL A 306 23.90 -2.88 -8.65
N PRO A 307 23.41 -3.11 -9.88
CA PRO A 307 24.29 -3.08 -11.05
C PRO A 307 25.00 -1.73 -11.05
N GLU A 308 26.34 -1.77 -10.94
CA GLU A 308 27.17 -0.59 -10.78
C GLU A 308 26.70 0.51 -11.75
N ILE A 309 26.37 1.69 -11.22
CA ILE A 309 26.43 2.92 -12.00
C ILE A 309 27.92 3.11 -12.31
N GLN A 310 28.40 2.41 -13.32
CA GLN A 310 29.76 2.56 -13.78
C GLN A 310 29.83 3.94 -14.42
N LEU A 311 30.54 4.86 -13.75
CA LEU A 311 31.02 6.07 -14.40
C LEU A 311 31.73 5.64 -15.69
N SER A 312 31.29 6.21 -16.80
CA SER A 312 31.93 6.09 -18.09
C SER A 312 33.40 6.52 -17.99
N GLU A 313 34.24 6.11 -18.94
CA GLU A 313 35.65 6.49 -18.95
C GLU A 313 35.86 8.03 -18.92
N GLU A 314 34.93 8.77 -19.53
CA GLU A 314 34.92 10.24 -19.51
C GLU A 314 34.57 10.81 -18.13
N GLU A 315 33.57 10.25 -17.44
CA GLU A 315 33.22 10.64 -16.08
C GLU A 315 34.33 10.29 -15.07
N ARG A 316 35.01 9.15 -15.25
CA ARG A 316 36.17 8.76 -14.44
C ARG A 316 37.32 9.75 -14.59
N LYS A 317 37.60 10.22 -15.82
CA LYS A 317 38.63 11.24 -16.08
C LYS A 317 38.27 12.59 -15.45
N GLN A 318 36.98 12.96 -15.40
CA GLN A 318 36.55 14.19 -14.74
C GLN A 318 36.68 14.15 -13.20
N VAL A 319 36.44 13.01 -12.57
CA VAL A 319 36.52 12.87 -11.11
C VAL A 319 37.97 12.77 -10.61
N LEU A 320 38.87 12.15 -11.37
CA LEU A 320 40.25 11.91 -10.94
C LEU A 320 41.25 13.01 -11.30
N GLY A 321 40.88 13.95 -12.18
CA GLY A 321 41.75 15.05 -12.62
C GLY A 321 42.78 14.65 -13.67
#